data_AF-A0A162BDN4-F1
#
_entry.id   AF-A0A162BDN4-F1
#
_cell.length_a   1.000
_cell.length_b   1.000
_cell.length_c   1.000
_cell.angle_alpha   90.00
_cell.angle_beta   90.00
_cell.angle_gamma   90.00
#
_symmetry.space_group_name_H-M   'P 1'
#
loop_
_entity.id
_entity.type
_entity.pdbx_description
1 polymer ?
#
loop_
_entity_poly.entity_id
_entity_poly.type
_entity_poly.pdbx_seq_one_letter_code
_entity_poly.pdbx_strand_id
1 'polypeptide(L)'
;MSFKSLELVHLPLFKPIAEHTPDHERTYISYQRAAAVVKIYGLTAVDVLQFTQKFWNLHLDLVGALDCAAFTLMTIQINLAGGTLAPFAGKHLQYRKLLDQILNFDISAQYLLTEVGHGLDAKNLETIATMLPNGEFDLHTPKPSGAK
;
A
#
# COMPACT_ATOMS: atom_id res chain seq x y z
N MET A 1 9.51 -3.05 -23.44
CA MET A 1 9.04 -3.43 -22.10
C MET A 1 7.81 -4.30 -22.27
N SER A 2 7.70 -5.42 -21.54
CA SER A 2 6.48 -6.21 -21.48
C SER A 2 5.84 -5.97 -20.12
N PHE A 3 4.61 -5.45 -20.10
CA PHE A 3 3.87 -5.14 -18.89
C PHE A 3 3.07 -6.37 -18.46
N LYS A 4 3.26 -6.83 -17.22
CA LYS A 4 2.57 -8.04 -16.75
C LYS A 4 1.05 -7.85 -16.64
N SER A 5 0.58 -6.63 -16.42
CA SER A 5 -0.87 -6.35 -16.40
C SER A 5 -1.58 -6.62 -17.72
N LEU A 6 -0.87 -6.72 -18.85
CA LEU A 6 -1.45 -7.14 -20.13
C LEU A 6 -2.02 -8.56 -20.05
N GLU A 7 -1.52 -9.40 -19.16
CA GLU A 7 -2.10 -10.71 -18.88
C GLU A 7 -3.42 -10.62 -18.10
N LEU A 8 -3.81 -9.44 -17.60
CA LEU A 8 -5.00 -9.25 -16.77
C LEU A 8 -6.14 -8.52 -17.51
N VAL A 9 -5.83 -7.76 -18.57
CA VAL A 9 -6.82 -6.87 -19.24
C VAL A 9 -8.03 -7.61 -19.83
N HIS A 10 -7.90 -8.91 -20.09
CA HIS A 10 -8.99 -9.73 -20.61
C HIS A 10 -9.99 -10.17 -19.52
N LEU A 11 -9.61 -10.09 -18.24
CA LEU A 11 -10.46 -10.47 -17.13
C LEU A 11 -11.61 -9.47 -16.95
N PRO A 12 -12.82 -9.90 -16.54
CA PRO A 12 -13.95 -9.00 -16.28
C PRO A 12 -13.60 -7.83 -15.36
N LEU A 13 -12.72 -8.08 -14.39
CA LEU A 13 -12.24 -7.09 -13.43
C LEU A 13 -11.60 -5.86 -14.10
N PHE A 14 -10.98 -6.01 -15.27
CA PHE A 14 -10.26 -4.93 -15.97
C PHE A 14 -11.08 -4.26 -17.07
N LYS A 15 -12.36 -4.61 -17.22
CA LYS A 15 -13.27 -3.92 -18.15
C LYS A 15 -13.63 -2.51 -17.63
N PRO A 16 -14.01 -1.58 -18.51
CA PRO A 16 -14.49 -0.26 -18.09
C PRO A 16 -15.62 -0.35 -17.07
N ILE A 17 -15.57 0.51 -16.07
CA ILE A 17 -16.61 0.61 -15.03
C ILE A 17 -17.74 1.47 -15.57
N ALA A 18 -18.99 1.03 -15.43
CA ALA A 18 -20.14 1.82 -15.87
C ALA A 18 -20.25 3.12 -15.06
N GLU A 19 -20.64 4.23 -15.70
CA GLU A 19 -20.69 5.56 -15.06
C GLU A 19 -21.58 5.60 -13.82
N HIS A 20 -22.66 4.82 -13.79
CA HIS A 20 -23.62 4.79 -12.68
C HIS A 20 -23.25 3.80 -11.56
N THR A 21 -22.05 3.20 -11.61
CA THR A 21 -21.59 2.28 -10.57
C THR A 21 -21.42 3.04 -9.24
N PRO A 22 -22.01 2.59 -8.13
CA PRO A 22 -21.85 3.24 -6.83
C PRO A 22 -20.39 3.34 -6.37
N ASP A 23 -20.02 4.43 -5.69
CA ASP A 23 -18.62 4.71 -5.31
C ASP A 23 -17.94 3.56 -4.54
N HIS A 24 -18.64 2.93 -3.60
CA HIS A 24 -18.09 1.82 -2.83
C HIS A 24 -17.76 0.59 -3.70
N GLU A 25 -18.55 0.33 -4.74
CA GLU A 25 -18.26 -0.73 -5.72
C GLU A 25 -17.05 -0.36 -6.58
N ARG A 26 -16.95 0.91 -7.00
CA ARG A 26 -15.78 1.41 -7.75
C ARG A 26 -14.51 1.28 -6.93
N THR A 27 -14.55 1.68 -5.65
CA THR A 27 -13.45 1.52 -4.71
C THR A 27 -13.06 0.04 -4.56
N TYR A 28 -14.04 -0.84 -4.36
CA TYR A 28 -13.80 -2.28 -4.23
C TYR A 28 -13.11 -2.86 -5.48
N ILE A 29 -13.55 -2.47 -6.69
CA ILE A 29 -12.92 -2.86 -7.96
C ILE A 29 -11.45 -2.39 -8.01
N SER A 30 -11.15 -1.14 -7.64
CA SER A 30 -9.77 -0.62 -7.63
C SER A 30 -8.87 -1.39 -6.65
N TYR A 31 -9.38 -1.78 -5.47
CA TYR A 31 -8.64 -2.66 -4.54
C TYR A 31 -8.33 -4.03 -5.16
N GLN A 32 -9.32 -4.64 -5.82
CA GLN A 32 -9.14 -5.92 -6.49
C GLN A 32 -8.12 -5.84 -7.63
N ARG A 33 -8.15 -4.75 -8.43
CA ARG A 33 -7.17 -4.50 -9.49
C ARG A 33 -5.76 -4.31 -8.94
N ALA A 34 -5.61 -3.51 -7.89
CA ALA A 34 -4.33 -3.30 -7.22
C ALA A 34 -3.74 -4.63 -6.73
N ALA A 35 -4.56 -5.45 -6.06
CA ALA A 35 -4.16 -6.76 -5.58
C ALA A 35 -3.73 -7.69 -6.73
N ALA A 36 -4.49 -7.74 -7.83
CA ALA A 36 -4.16 -8.58 -8.98
C ALA A 36 -2.83 -8.18 -9.63
N VAL A 37 -2.60 -6.87 -9.80
CA VAL A 37 -1.34 -6.36 -10.37
C VAL A 37 -0.16 -6.63 -9.43
N VAL A 38 -0.29 -6.36 -8.13
CA VAL A 38 0.78 -6.65 -7.17
C VAL A 38 1.14 -8.13 -7.18
N LYS A 39 0.14 -9.03 -7.17
CA LYS A 39 0.33 -10.48 -7.16
C LYS A 39 1.04 -11.01 -8.40
N ILE A 40 0.69 -10.52 -9.60
CA ILE A 40 1.32 -11.02 -10.84
C ILE A 40 2.78 -10.58 -10.96
N TYR A 41 3.13 -9.41 -10.40
CA TYR A 41 4.53 -9.03 -10.25
C TYR A 41 5.19 -9.91 -9.20
N GLY A 42 4.62 -10.06 -8.01
CA GLY A 42 5.10 -10.95 -6.95
C GLY A 42 6.44 -10.46 -6.38
N LEU A 43 6.51 -9.20 -5.95
CA LEU A 43 7.74 -8.61 -5.42
C LEU A 43 8.21 -9.31 -4.14
N THR A 44 9.54 -9.32 -3.96
CA THR A 44 10.20 -9.77 -2.74
C THR A 44 10.69 -8.58 -1.91
N ALA A 45 11.07 -8.83 -0.66
CA ALA A 45 11.71 -7.81 0.18
C ALA A 45 12.96 -7.20 -0.47
N VAL A 46 13.74 -8.01 -1.22
CA VAL A 46 14.94 -7.55 -1.94
C VAL A 46 14.55 -6.59 -3.06
N ASP A 47 13.48 -6.88 -3.80
CA ASP A 47 13.00 -6.01 -4.87
C ASP A 47 12.66 -4.60 -4.36
N VAL A 48 12.00 -4.53 -3.20
CA VAL A 48 11.62 -3.26 -2.56
C VAL A 48 12.82 -2.54 -1.96
N LEU A 49 13.73 -3.24 -1.27
CA LEU A 49 14.90 -2.63 -0.62
C LEU A 49 15.94 -2.11 -1.61
N GLN A 50 16.11 -2.80 -2.73
CA GLN A 50 17.18 -2.51 -3.69
C GLN A 50 16.66 -1.86 -4.96
N PHE A 51 15.36 -1.59 -5.05
CA PHE A 51 14.69 -1.05 -6.24
C PHE A 51 15.11 -1.80 -7.51
N THR A 52 14.99 -3.13 -7.48
CA THR A 52 15.37 -3.98 -8.62
C THR A 52 14.56 -3.61 -9.86
N GLN A 53 14.96 -4.10 -11.03
CA GLN A 53 14.18 -3.88 -12.25
C GLN A 53 12.71 -4.31 -12.11
N LYS A 54 12.43 -5.31 -11.27
CA LYS A 54 11.07 -5.78 -11.00
C LYS A 54 10.22 -4.72 -10.29
N PHE A 55 10.79 -4.01 -9.33
CA PHE A 55 10.16 -2.87 -8.67
C PHE A 55 9.82 -1.76 -9.68
N TRP A 56 10.77 -1.40 -10.53
CA TRP A 56 10.53 -0.38 -11.55
C TRP A 56 9.50 -0.82 -12.60
N ASN A 57 9.52 -2.08 -13.02
CA ASN A 57 8.54 -2.59 -13.97
C ASN A 57 7.11 -2.52 -13.41
N LEU A 58 6.91 -2.80 -12.11
CA LEU A 58 5.60 -2.60 -11.46
C LEU A 58 5.14 -1.14 -11.53
N HIS A 59 6.05 -0.19 -11.28
CA HIS A 59 5.72 1.25 -11.25
C HIS A 59 5.51 1.87 -12.63
N LEU A 60 6.15 1.30 -13.65
CA LEU A 60 6.00 1.70 -15.04
C LEU A 60 4.85 0.96 -15.73
N ASP A 61 4.16 0.07 -15.03
CA ASP A 61 3.02 -0.67 -15.56
C ASP A 61 1.86 0.28 -15.91
N LEU A 62 1.18 -0.01 -17.04
CA LEU A 62 0.11 0.82 -17.56
C LEU A 62 -1.18 0.78 -16.75
N VAL A 63 -1.26 -0.02 -15.67
CA VAL A 63 -2.41 -0.02 -14.75
C VAL A 63 -2.77 1.40 -14.28
N GLY A 64 -1.79 2.27 -14.04
CA GLY A 64 -2.05 3.64 -13.60
C GLY A 64 -2.77 4.51 -14.63
N ALA A 65 -2.62 4.21 -15.92
CA ALA A 65 -3.37 4.87 -16.98
C ALA A 65 -4.83 4.39 -17.07
N LEU A 66 -5.09 3.13 -16.67
CA LEU A 66 -6.43 2.55 -16.64
C LEU A 66 -7.21 2.91 -15.36
N ASP A 67 -6.54 2.85 -14.21
CA ASP A 67 -7.14 2.99 -12.90
C ASP A 67 -6.13 3.63 -11.93
N CYS A 68 -6.20 4.97 -11.83
CA CYS A 68 -5.33 5.75 -10.95
C CYS A 68 -5.52 5.36 -9.47
N ALA A 69 -6.74 5.00 -9.05
CA ALA A 69 -7.00 4.58 -7.67
C ALA A 69 -6.29 3.25 -7.36
N ALA A 70 -6.33 2.28 -8.27
CA ALA A 70 -5.59 1.03 -8.12
C ALA A 70 -4.07 1.26 -8.04
N PHE A 71 -3.55 2.19 -8.85
CA PHE A 71 -2.14 2.58 -8.79
C PHE A 71 -1.75 3.27 -7.47
N THR A 72 -2.59 4.17 -6.95
CA THR A 72 -2.38 4.76 -5.62
C THR A 72 -2.39 3.70 -4.51
N LEU A 73 -3.34 2.77 -4.53
CA LEU A 73 -3.40 1.67 -3.56
C LEU A 73 -2.16 0.78 -3.63
N MET A 74 -1.69 0.44 -4.82
CA MET A 74 -0.47 -0.31 -5.04
C MET A 74 0.76 0.40 -4.49
N THR A 75 0.91 1.70 -4.75
CA THR A 75 2.08 2.48 -4.29
C THR A 75 2.06 2.71 -2.79
N ILE A 76 0.89 2.89 -2.16
CA ILE A 76 0.78 2.89 -0.69
C ILE A 76 1.21 1.54 -0.11
N GLN A 77 0.71 0.43 -0.69
CA GLN A 77 1.01 -0.92 -0.23
C GLN A 77 2.52 -1.24 -0.30
N ILE A 78 3.15 -0.99 -1.46
CA ILE A 78 4.52 -1.43 -1.73
C ILE A 78 5.54 -0.39 -1.26
N ASN A 79 5.35 0.89 -1.57
CA ASN A 79 6.36 1.91 -1.33
C ASN A 79 6.32 2.39 0.09
N LEU A 80 5.12 2.69 0.59
CA LEU A 80 4.97 3.25 1.93
C LEU A 80 4.99 2.13 2.96
N ALA A 81 3.97 1.25 2.98
CA ALA A 81 3.91 0.20 3.98
C ALA A 81 5.03 -0.84 3.84
N GLY A 82 5.18 -1.43 2.65
CA GLY A 82 6.24 -2.41 2.37
C GLY A 82 7.64 -1.82 2.53
N GLY A 83 7.89 -0.64 1.95
CA GLY A 83 9.17 0.05 2.02
C GLY A 83 9.57 0.48 3.43
N THR A 84 8.62 0.91 4.27
CA THR A 84 8.90 1.20 5.68
C THR A 84 9.23 -0.06 6.47
N LEU A 85 8.53 -1.17 6.23
CA LEU A 85 8.73 -2.40 7.02
C LEU A 85 9.97 -3.21 6.58
N ALA A 86 10.31 -3.18 5.30
CA ALA A 86 11.34 -4.05 4.72
C ALA A 86 12.72 -3.96 5.41
N PRO A 87 13.25 -2.78 5.81
CA PRO A 87 14.53 -2.68 6.50
C PRO A 87 14.56 -3.41 7.85
N PHE A 88 13.41 -3.56 8.50
CA PHE A 88 13.28 -4.20 9.82
C PHE A 88 13.01 -5.71 9.71
N ALA A 89 12.47 -6.17 8.58
CA ALA A 89 12.07 -7.55 8.35
C ALA A 89 13.23 -8.56 8.40
N GLY A 90 14.46 -8.15 8.09
CA GLY A 90 15.64 -9.02 8.14
C GLY A 90 16.05 -9.45 9.55
N LYS A 91 15.67 -8.66 10.58
CA LYS A 91 16.10 -8.87 11.98
C LYS A 91 15.04 -9.53 12.85
N HIS A 92 13.77 -9.47 12.46
CA HIS A 92 12.65 -9.95 13.26
C HIS A 92 11.68 -10.79 12.43
N LEU A 93 11.53 -12.07 12.78
CA LEU A 93 10.69 -13.03 12.05
C LEU A 93 9.24 -12.56 11.90
N GLN A 94 8.69 -11.91 12.93
CA GLN A 94 7.33 -11.36 12.90
C GLN A 94 7.14 -10.29 11.82
N TYR A 95 8.14 -9.44 11.59
CA TYR A 95 8.10 -8.40 10.55
C TYR A 95 8.27 -9.00 9.16
N ARG A 96 9.02 -10.10 9.02
CA ARG A 96 9.10 -10.84 7.77
C ARG A 96 7.74 -11.41 7.36
N LYS A 97 7.04 -12.07 8.28
CA LYS A 97 5.70 -12.60 8.00
C LYS A 97 4.73 -11.50 7.58
N LEU A 98 4.71 -10.38 8.31
CA LEU A 98 3.85 -9.25 7.98
C LEU A 98 4.21 -8.65 6.61
N LEU A 99 5.51 -8.47 6.33
CA LEU A 99 5.98 -7.97 5.04
C LEU A 99 5.55 -8.90 3.90
N ASP A 100 5.68 -10.21 4.05
CA ASP A 100 5.26 -11.17 3.03
C ASP A 100 3.75 -11.04 2.75
N GLN A 101 2.91 -10.87 3.79
CA GLN A 101 1.47 -10.62 3.61
C GLN A 101 1.17 -9.29 2.89
N ILE A 102 1.96 -8.25 3.15
CA ILE A 102 1.85 -6.95 2.46
C ILE A 102 2.24 -7.09 0.99
N LEU A 103 3.40 -7.69 0.70
CA LEU A 103 3.91 -7.82 -0.67
C LEU A 103 3.07 -8.77 -1.53
N ASN A 104 2.40 -9.75 -0.92
CA ASN A 104 1.44 -10.62 -1.59
C ASN A 104 0.02 -10.04 -1.66
N PHE A 105 -0.23 -8.87 -1.05
CA PHE A 105 -1.58 -8.28 -0.97
C PHE A 105 -2.60 -9.23 -0.31
N ASP A 106 -2.17 -10.02 0.68
CA ASP A 106 -3.05 -10.86 1.51
C ASP A 106 -3.76 -10.02 2.57
N ILE A 107 -3.14 -8.89 2.94
CA ILE A 107 -3.73 -7.83 3.74
C ILE A 107 -3.59 -6.51 2.97
N SER A 108 -4.52 -5.58 3.17
CA SER A 108 -4.32 -4.20 2.71
C SER A 108 -3.62 -3.41 3.82
N ALA A 109 -2.48 -2.82 3.48
CA ALA A 109 -1.71 -1.96 4.37
C ALA A 109 -1.82 -0.51 3.89
N GLN A 110 -1.85 0.40 4.87
CA GLN A 110 -1.93 1.84 4.66
C GLN A 110 -0.79 2.53 5.40
N TYR A 111 -0.52 3.78 5.03
CA TYR A 111 0.52 4.59 5.66
C TYR A 111 -0.08 5.89 6.20
N LEU A 112 -0.45 5.87 7.48
CA LEU A 112 -1.18 6.94 8.14
C LEU A 112 -0.21 7.97 8.75
N LEU A 113 0.39 8.81 7.91
CA LEU A 113 1.29 9.88 8.36
C LEU A 113 0.57 11.21 8.55
N THR A 114 -0.11 11.70 7.51
CA THR A 114 -0.80 12.99 7.50
C THR A 114 -1.90 13.03 8.54
N GLU A 115 -2.02 14.18 9.21
CA GLU A 115 -3.15 14.49 10.10
C GLU A 115 -3.94 15.67 9.54
N VAL A 116 -5.19 15.83 9.96
CA VAL A 116 -6.05 16.96 9.59
C VAL A 116 -5.35 18.31 9.80
N GLY A 117 -4.59 18.45 10.90
CA GLY A 117 -3.84 19.65 11.24
C GLY A 117 -2.42 19.73 10.65
N HIS A 118 -1.86 18.60 10.17
CA HIS A 118 -0.43 18.48 9.89
C HIS A 118 -0.14 17.64 8.64
N GLY A 119 0.27 18.32 7.56
CA GLY A 119 0.75 17.68 6.33
C GLY A 119 2.25 17.90 6.11
N LEU A 120 2.65 19.16 5.86
CA LEU A 120 4.05 19.53 5.63
C LEU A 120 4.88 19.55 6.92
N ASP A 121 4.24 19.69 8.09
CA ASP A 121 4.89 19.79 9.39
C ASP A 121 4.81 18.48 10.18
N ALA A 122 5.42 17.42 9.65
CA ALA A 122 5.42 16.10 10.27
C ALA A 122 6.14 16.03 11.63
N LYS A 123 6.90 17.06 12.01
CA LYS A 123 7.55 17.13 13.32
C LYS A 123 6.55 17.39 14.45
N ASN A 124 5.43 18.04 14.14
CA ASN A 124 4.44 18.47 15.12
C ASN A 124 3.14 17.64 15.05
N LEU A 125 3.23 16.39 14.54
CA LEU A 125 2.11 15.44 14.62
C LEU A 125 1.64 15.27 16.06
N GLU A 126 0.33 15.15 16.22
CA GLU A 126 -0.38 15.14 17.49
C GLU A 126 -0.73 13.73 17.96
N THR A 127 -0.68 12.73 17.08
CA THR A 127 -0.84 11.32 17.49
C THR A 127 0.35 10.90 18.36
N ILE A 128 0.06 10.34 19.54
CA ILE A 128 1.07 9.93 20.51
C ILE A 128 1.09 8.41 20.61
N ALA A 129 2.29 7.84 20.67
CA ALA A 129 2.51 6.44 21.02
C ALA A 129 3.23 6.36 22.37
N THR A 130 2.51 6.00 23.43
CA THR A 130 3.06 5.90 24.80
C THR A 130 3.38 4.45 25.12
N MET A 131 4.65 4.14 25.40
CA MET A 131 5.03 2.80 25.86
C MET A 131 4.55 2.58 27.30
N LEU A 132 3.78 1.51 27.50
CA LEU A 132 3.23 1.10 28.79
C LEU A 132 4.25 0.26 29.59
N PRO A 133 4.08 0.10 30.92
CA PRO A 133 5.00 -0.71 31.73
C PRO A 133 5.14 -2.17 31.30
N ASN A 134 4.15 -2.72 30.60
CA ASN A 134 4.18 -4.08 30.05
C ASN A 134 4.88 -4.18 28.68
N GLY A 135 5.35 -3.07 28.11
CA GLY A 135 6.00 -3.00 26.80
C GLY A 135 5.06 -2.84 25.60
N GLU A 136 3.74 -2.78 25.82
CA GLU A 136 2.77 -2.42 24.78
C GLU A 136 2.77 -0.90 24.52
N PHE A 137 2.10 -0.46 23.45
CA PHE A 137 1.93 0.95 23.13
C PHE A 137 0.46 1.35 23.18
N ASP A 138 0.17 2.43 23.90
CA ASP A 138 -1.10 3.15 23.80
C ASP A 138 -1.00 4.18 22.66
N LEU A 139 -1.83 4.03 21.63
CA LEU A 139 -1.91 4.94 20.49
C LEU A 139 -3.09 5.88 20.68
N HIS A 140 -2.81 7.15 20.88
CA HIS A 140 -3.82 8.14 21.24
C HIS A 140 -3.81 9.36 20.32
N THR A 141 -5.00 9.76 19.86
CA THR A 141 -5.24 10.99 19.11
C THR A 141 -5.96 11.99 20.04
N PRO A 142 -5.24 12.90 20.72
CA PRO A 142 -5.79 13.73 21.80
C PRO A 142 -6.69 14.86 21.31
N LYS A 143 -6.59 15.23 20.03
CA LYS A 143 -7.33 16.34 19.41
C LYS A 143 -7.86 15.94 18.04
N PRO A 144 -8.99 16.52 17.59
CA PRO A 144 -9.50 16.28 16.24
C PRO A 144 -8.50 16.64 15.12
N SER A 145 -7.63 17.61 15.35
CA SER A 145 -6.54 17.97 14.43
C SER A 145 -5.54 16.84 14.21
N GLY A 146 -5.41 15.91 15.14
CA GLY A 146 -4.55 14.73 15.01
C GLY A 146 -5.21 13.54 14.31
N ALA A 147 -6.45 13.66 13.83
CA ALA A 147 -7.10 12.60 13.07
C ALA A 147 -6.36 12.36 11.74
N LYS A 148 -6.21 11.09 11.36
CA LYS A 148 -5.57 10.64 10.11
C LYS A 148 -6.60 10.53 8.97
#